data_AF-A0A850CMI8-F1
#
_entry.id   AF-A0A850CMI8-F1
#
_cell.length_a   1.000
_cell.length_b   1.000
_cell.length_c   1.000
_cell.angle_alpha   90.00
_cell.angle_beta   90.00
_cell.angle_gamma   90.00
#
_symmetry.space_group_name_H-M   'P 1'
#
loop_
_entity.id
_entity.type
_entity.pdbx_description
1 polymer ?
#
loop_
_entity_poly.entity_id
_entity_poly.type
_entity_poly.pdbx_seq_one_letter_code
_entity_poly.pdbx_strand_id
1 'polypeptide(L)'
;ANQYPDGRRKDTVLNAEQTGWFVWNMATWDLREAVNISAMALPPHESEFDRAGVTKRYADLSTTPMVRESPVHFECRYLSTHRMTGNSAVGTIDIVFAAVERIHIDDAVINEHGKLDIPSIKPIARMGYYDYTVVTDTFEMRVPGATLEEAYGLEGHPA
;
A
#
# COMPACT_ATOMS: atom_id res chain seq x y z
N ALA A 1 -0.87 14.63 -5.27
CA ALA A 1 -0.19 15.68 -4.47
C ALA A 1 -0.43 15.39 -3.00
N ASN A 2 0.59 15.51 -2.15
CA ASN A 2 0.53 15.17 -0.71
C ASN A 2 0.16 16.38 0.16
N GLN A 3 -0.47 17.38 -0.45
CA GLN A 3 -0.86 18.63 0.16
C GLN A 3 -2.27 18.99 -0.30
N TYR A 4 -3.10 19.48 0.62
CA TYR A 4 -4.41 20.04 0.32
C TYR A 4 -4.27 21.39 -0.41
N PRO A 5 -5.31 21.84 -1.13
CA PRO A 5 -5.30 23.15 -1.79
C PRO A 5 -5.04 24.34 -0.84
N ASP A 6 -5.31 24.17 0.46
CA ASP A 6 -5.09 25.15 1.51
C ASP A 6 -3.67 25.15 2.10
N GLY A 7 -2.78 24.30 1.57
CA GLY A 7 -1.38 24.21 2.00
C GLY A 7 -1.13 23.24 3.16
N ARG A 8 -2.16 22.62 3.75
CA ARG A 8 -1.97 21.58 4.79
C ARG A 8 -1.42 20.30 4.18
N ARG A 9 -0.55 19.61 4.92
CA ARG A 9 -0.06 18.27 4.54
C ARG A 9 -1.17 17.24 4.73
N LYS A 10 -1.15 16.15 3.97
CA LYS A 10 -2.07 15.04 4.20
C LYS A 10 -1.85 14.43 5.59
N ASP A 11 -2.95 14.08 6.25
CA ASP A 11 -2.93 13.53 7.61
C ASP A 11 -2.16 12.21 7.67
N THR A 12 -2.15 11.40 6.61
CA THR A 12 -1.35 10.16 6.53
C THR A 12 0.14 10.39 6.80
N VAL A 13 0.72 11.48 6.25
CA VAL A 13 2.16 11.77 6.42
C VAL A 13 2.42 12.24 7.85
N LEU A 14 1.56 13.11 8.36
CA LEU A 14 1.66 13.61 9.74
C LEU A 14 1.53 12.48 10.75
N ASN A 15 0.57 11.56 10.54
CA ASN A 15 0.35 10.41 11.40
C ASN A 15 1.56 9.48 11.40
N ALA A 16 2.16 9.21 10.23
CA ALA A 16 3.37 8.38 10.14
C ALA A 16 4.54 9.00 10.92
N GLU A 17 4.75 10.32 10.79
CA GLU A 17 5.81 11.05 11.51
C GLU A 17 5.58 11.10 13.03
N GLN A 18 4.34 11.29 13.47
CA GLN A 18 3.99 11.46 14.87
C GLN A 18 3.91 10.14 15.62
N THR A 19 3.34 9.11 14.99
CA THR A 19 3.15 7.79 15.61
C THR A 19 4.36 6.88 15.41
N GLY A 20 5.19 7.15 14.41
CA GLY A 20 6.31 6.31 14.01
C GLY A 20 5.90 5.09 13.17
N TRP A 21 4.62 4.97 12.80
CA TRP A 21 4.08 3.79 12.13
C TRP A 21 3.05 4.13 11.07
N PHE A 22 2.97 3.30 10.03
CA PHE A 22 1.82 3.20 9.15
C PHE A 22 1.67 1.76 8.64
N VAL A 23 0.53 1.46 8.02
CA VAL A 23 0.29 0.17 7.37
C VAL A 23 0.01 0.39 5.90
N TRP A 24 0.74 -0.33 5.05
CA TRP A 24 0.38 -0.48 3.65
C TRP A 24 -0.60 -1.65 3.49
N ASN A 25 -1.70 -1.42 2.78
CA ASN A 25 -2.71 -2.43 2.48
C ASN A 25 -2.74 -2.62 0.97
N MET A 26 -2.74 -3.86 0.49
CA MET A 26 -2.85 -4.14 -0.92
C MET A 26 -4.23 -3.74 -1.45
N ALA A 27 -4.25 -2.90 -2.48
CA ALA A 27 -5.48 -2.49 -3.14
C ALA A 27 -5.91 -3.57 -4.16
N THR A 28 -7.10 -4.13 -3.97
CA THR A 28 -7.68 -5.17 -4.81
C THR A 28 -8.91 -4.66 -5.56
N TRP A 29 -9.38 -5.42 -6.55
CA TRP A 29 -10.59 -5.12 -7.32
C TRP A 29 -11.83 -4.96 -6.43
N ASP A 30 -11.95 -5.79 -5.40
CA ASP A 30 -13.08 -5.75 -4.47
C ASP A 30 -13.04 -4.53 -3.56
N LEU A 31 -11.85 -3.95 -3.34
CA LEU A 31 -11.63 -2.73 -2.57
C LEU A 31 -11.60 -1.44 -3.40
N ARG A 32 -11.77 -1.51 -4.73
CA ARG A 32 -11.58 -0.34 -5.61
C ARG A 32 -12.46 0.87 -5.24
N GLU A 33 -13.70 0.62 -4.81
CA GLU A 33 -14.62 1.70 -4.42
C GLU A 33 -14.16 2.35 -3.10
N ALA A 34 -13.74 1.52 -2.13
CA ALA A 34 -13.17 2.00 -0.86
C ALA A 34 -11.89 2.82 -1.08
N VAL A 35 -11.01 2.36 -1.99
CA VAL A 35 -9.82 3.09 -2.41
C VAL A 35 -10.20 4.46 -2.99
N ASN A 36 -11.21 4.52 -3.87
CA ASN A 36 -11.66 5.77 -4.46
C ASN A 36 -12.29 6.72 -3.41
N ILE A 37 -13.12 6.20 -2.51
CA ILE A 37 -13.75 6.96 -1.42
C ILE A 37 -12.69 7.53 -0.47
N SER A 38 -11.65 6.77 -0.13
CA SER A 38 -10.56 7.23 0.75
C SER A 38 -9.74 8.39 0.17
N ALA A 39 -9.87 8.68 -1.13
CA ALA A 39 -9.20 9.82 -1.75
C ALA A 39 -9.93 11.16 -1.52
N MET A 40 -11.15 11.13 -0.97
CA MET A 40 -11.92 12.33 -0.63
C MET A 40 -11.18 13.20 0.39
N ALA A 41 -11.27 14.52 0.24
CA ALA A 41 -10.76 15.45 1.23
C ALA A 41 -11.74 15.56 2.40
N LEU A 42 -11.61 14.65 3.38
CA LEU A 42 -12.39 14.69 4.61
C LEU A 42 -11.78 15.63 5.64
N PRO A 43 -12.59 16.17 6.58
CA PRO A 43 -12.07 16.84 7.76
C PRO A 43 -11.21 15.90 8.63
N PRO A 44 -10.20 16.40 9.37
CA PRO A 44 -9.28 15.55 10.15
C PRO A 44 -9.92 14.68 11.24
N HIS A 45 -11.18 14.94 11.60
CA HIS A 45 -11.92 14.19 12.63
C HIS A 45 -12.86 13.12 12.05
N GLU A 46 -13.00 13.05 10.72
CA GLU A 46 -13.75 12.00 10.05
C GLU A 46 -12.81 10.89 9.60
N SER A 47 -13.15 9.64 9.91
CA SER A 47 -12.33 8.50 9.50
C SER A 47 -12.72 8.02 8.10
N GLU A 48 -11.77 7.95 7.18
CA GLU A 48 -11.97 7.39 5.84
C GLU A 48 -12.42 5.92 5.90
N PHE A 49 -11.99 5.17 6.92
CA PHE A 49 -12.43 3.78 7.12
C PHE A 49 -13.96 3.69 7.24
N ASP A 50 -14.54 4.54 8.08
CA ASP A 50 -15.97 4.52 8.37
C ASP A 50 -16.76 4.97 7.13
N ARG A 51 -16.20 5.92 6.36
CA ARG A 51 -16.81 6.40 5.10
C ARG A 51 -16.71 5.38 3.97
N ALA A 52 -15.58 4.70 3.84
CA ALA A 52 -15.31 3.71 2.81
C ALA A 52 -15.97 2.36 3.10
N GLY A 53 -16.55 2.18 4.30
CA GLY A 53 -17.26 0.96 4.68
C GLY A 53 -16.33 -0.25 4.87
N VAL A 54 -15.07 -0.01 5.23
CA VAL A 54 -14.07 -1.06 5.48
C VAL A 54 -13.88 -1.30 6.98
N THR A 55 -13.50 -2.52 7.35
CA THR A 55 -13.37 -2.90 8.76
C THR A 55 -11.94 -2.71 9.24
N LYS A 56 -11.80 -2.08 10.42
CA LYS A 56 -10.50 -1.96 11.10
C LYS A 56 -10.09 -3.30 11.69
N ARG A 57 -8.87 -3.75 11.38
CA ARG A 57 -8.10 -4.75 12.12
C ARG A 57 -6.81 -4.09 12.59
N TYR A 58 -6.30 -4.35 13.77
CA TYR A 58 -5.11 -3.65 14.26
C TYR A 58 -3.83 -4.41 13.95
N ALA A 59 -2.78 -3.65 13.65
CA ALA A 59 -1.40 -4.12 13.53
C ALA A 59 -0.91 -4.77 14.84
N ASP A 60 0.08 -5.65 14.75
CA ASP A 60 0.63 -6.35 15.91
C ASP A 60 1.73 -5.53 16.61
N LEU A 61 2.50 -4.74 15.84
CA LEU A 61 3.64 -3.97 16.34
C LEU A 61 3.30 -2.51 16.62
N SER A 62 2.07 -2.07 16.31
CA SER A 62 1.61 -0.70 16.55
C SER A 62 0.10 -0.62 16.73
N THR A 63 -0.43 0.54 17.15
CA THR A 63 -1.88 0.80 17.22
C THR A 63 -2.50 1.23 15.88
N THR A 64 -1.78 1.04 14.78
CA THR A 64 -2.23 1.47 13.45
C THR A 64 -3.32 0.53 12.91
N PRO A 65 -4.46 1.06 12.44
CA PRO A 65 -5.48 0.23 11.81
C PRO A 65 -5.07 -0.22 10.40
N MET A 66 -5.40 -1.47 10.10
CA MET A 66 -5.31 -2.17 8.82
C MET A 66 -6.72 -2.38 8.26
N VAL A 67 -6.83 -2.50 6.94
CA VAL A 67 -8.07 -2.76 6.23
C VAL A 67 -8.32 -4.27 6.23
N ARG A 68 -9.16 -4.80 7.12
CA ARG A 68 -9.36 -6.25 7.29
C ARG A 68 -9.61 -7.01 5.98
N GLU A 69 -10.29 -6.36 5.04
CA GLU A 69 -10.66 -6.91 3.74
C GLU A 69 -9.49 -6.99 2.73
N SER A 70 -8.33 -6.38 3.01
CA SER A 70 -7.14 -6.50 2.15
C SER A 70 -6.40 -7.79 2.48
N PRO A 71 -5.96 -8.58 1.48
CA PRO A 71 -5.32 -9.87 1.72
C PRO A 71 -3.85 -9.76 2.11
N VAL A 72 -3.22 -8.60 1.94
CA VAL A 72 -1.79 -8.38 2.23
C VAL A 72 -1.60 -7.05 2.94
N HIS A 73 -0.86 -7.08 4.04
CA HIS A 73 -0.49 -5.91 4.84
C HIS A 73 1.00 -5.86 5.12
N PHE A 74 1.58 -4.67 5.03
CA PHE A 74 2.92 -4.40 5.55
C PHE A 74 2.82 -3.43 6.73
N GLU A 75 3.27 -3.87 7.89
CA GLU A 75 3.50 -2.99 9.04
C GLU A 75 4.84 -2.27 8.83
N CYS A 76 4.75 -0.95 8.69
CA CYS A 76 5.87 -0.11 8.29
C CYS A 76 6.27 0.81 9.44
N ARG A 77 7.51 0.65 9.93
CA ARG A 77 8.11 1.58 10.90
C ARG A 77 8.72 2.75 10.16
N TYR A 78 8.26 3.95 10.48
CA TYR A 78 8.73 5.19 9.90
C TYR A 78 10.24 5.38 10.12
N LEU A 79 10.95 5.85 9.08
CA LEU A 79 12.36 6.19 9.14
C LEU A 79 12.60 7.68 8.90
N SER A 80 12.08 8.23 7.80
CA SER A 80 12.26 9.64 7.45
C SER A 80 11.26 10.10 6.38
N THR A 81 11.07 11.41 6.27
CA THR A 81 10.32 12.05 5.19
C THR A 81 11.25 12.99 4.44
N HIS A 82 11.39 12.81 3.14
CA HIS A 82 12.03 13.79 2.26
C HIS A 82 10.98 14.59 1.53
N ARG A 83 10.95 15.90 1.76
CA ARG A 83 9.98 16.82 1.16
C ARG A 83 10.61 17.58 -0.01
N MET A 84 9.98 17.49 -1.17
CA MET A 84 10.36 18.20 -2.38
C MET A 84 9.31 19.25 -2.72
N THR A 85 9.75 20.46 -3.06
CA THR A 85 8.88 21.52 -3.55
C THR A 85 8.76 21.43 -5.07
N GLY A 86 7.55 21.27 -5.60
CA GLY A 86 7.27 21.37 -7.03
C GLY A 86 7.01 22.80 -7.49
N ASN A 87 6.76 22.95 -8.78
CA ASN A 87 6.59 24.25 -9.44
C ASN A 87 5.19 24.89 -9.27
N SER A 88 4.34 24.36 -8.38
CA SER A 88 3.02 24.92 -8.09
C SER A 88 2.82 25.09 -6.59
N ALA A 89 1.90 25.99 -6.20
CA ALA A 89 1.60 26.28 -4.78
C ALA A 89 1.08 25.04 -4.00
N VAL A 90 0.58 24.03 -4.70
CA VAL A 90 0.11 22.74 -4.15
C VAL A 90 1.05 21.58 -4.51
N GLY A 91 2.20 21.89 -5.09
CA GLY A 91 3.08 20.93 -5.77
C GLY A 91 4.10 20.27 -4.86
N THR A 92 3.90 20.19 -3.55
CA THR A 92 4.86 19.48 -2.70
C THR A 92 4.66 17.96 -2.77
N ILE A 93 5.78 17.25 -2.77
CA ILE A 93 5.86 15.79 -2.75
C ILE A 93 6.55 15.40 -1.45
N ASP A 94 5.84 14.65 -0.61
CA ASP A 94 6.41 14.04 0.59
C ASP A 94 6.75 12.58 0.24
N ILE A 95 8.03 12.24 0.29
CA ILE A 95 8.55 10.87 0.11
C ILE A 95 8.80 10.30 1.49
N VAL A 96 7.97 9.33 1.89
CA VAL A 96 8.06 8.68 3.21
C VAL A 96 8.85 7.38 3.08
N PHE A 97 9.93 7.25 3.84
CA PHE A 97 10.73 6.03 3.95
C PHE A 97 10.36 5.28 5.22
N ALA A 98 10.23 3.95 5.11
CA ALA A 98 9.94 3.08 6.23
C ALA A 98 10.58 1.70 6.05
N ALA A 99 10.84 1.04 7.18
CA ALA A 99 11.21 -0.37 7.22
C ALA A 99 9.94 -1.22 7.33
N VAL A 100 9.81 -2.25 6.50
CA VAL A 100 8.76 -3.27 6.66
C VAL A 100 9.20 -4.22 7.77
N GLU A 101 8.50 -4.17 8.91
CA GLU A 101 8.84 -4.95 10.11
C GLU A 101 8.03 -6.25 10.20
N ARG A 102 6.81 -6.25 9.63
CA ARG A 102 5.94 -7.44 9.57
C ARG A 102 5.11 -7.44 8.30
N ILE A 103 4.95 -8.62 7.72
CA ILE A 103 4.10 -8.88 6.58
C ILE A 103 2.98 -9.82 7.03
N HIS A 104 1.74 -9.45 6.74
CA HIS A 104 0.57 -10.32 6.89
C HIS A 104 0.08 -10.70 5.50
N ILE A 105 -0.13 -11.98 5.26
CA ILE A 105 -0.71 -12.50 4.02
C ILE A 105 -1.84 -13.43 4.44
N ASP A 106 -2.99 -13.32 3.80
CA ASP A 106 -4.07 -14.30 3.91
C ASP A 106 -3.63 -15.61 3.23
N ASP A 107 -3.62 -16.71 3.98
CA ASP A 107 -3.25 -18.03 3.46
C ASP A 107 -4.09 -18.44 2.23
N ALA A 108 -5.32 -17.92 2.12
CA ALA A 108 -6.20 -18.19 0.98
C ALA A 108 -5.67 -17.64 -0.36
N VAL A 109 -4.73 -16.69 -0.33
CA VAL A 109 -4.12 -16.10 -1.53
C VAL A 109 -2.70 -16.62 -1.79
N ILE A 110 -2.27 -17.64 -1.05
CA ILE A 110 -1.00 -18.34 -1.27
C ILE A 110 -1.30 -19.62 -2.05
N ASN A 111 -0.67 -19.79 -3.21
CA ASN A 111 -0.80 -21.00 -4.00
C ASN A 111 0.00 -22.17 -3.43
N GLU A 112 -0.19 -23.35 -4.01
CA GLU A 112 0.50 -24.59 -3.60
C GLU A 112 2.03 -24.54 -3.67
N HIS A 113 2.60 -23.56 -4.38
CA HIS A 113 4.04 -23.33 -4.50
C HIS A 113 4.57 -22.29 -3.51
N GLY A 114 3.75 -21.84 -2.56
CA GLY A 114 4.13 -20.82 -1.57
C GLY A 114 4.24 -19.41 -2.15
N LYS A 115 3.68 -19.16 -3.34
CA LYS A 115 3.68 -17.84 -3.99
C LYS A 115 2.30 -17.20 -3.88
N LEU A 116 2.24 -15.87 -3.98
CA LEU A 116 0.96 -15.16 -4.11
C LEU A 116 0.26 -15.55 -5.42
N ASP A 117 -0.99 -15.96 -5.31
CA ASP A 117 -1.89 -16.16 -6.43
C ASP A 117 -2.48 -14.80 -6.89
N ILE A 118 -1.69 -14.07 -7.69
CA ILE A 118 -2.04 -12.72 -8.14
C ILE A 118 -3.39 -12.66 -8.88
N PRO A 119 -3.72 -13.59 -9.81
CA PRO A 119 -5.04 -13.61 -10.46
C PRO A 119 -6.23 -13.74 -9.50
N SER A 120 -6.11 -14.46 -8.37
CA SER A 120 -7.19 -14.52 -7.39
C SER A 120 -7.28 -13.26 -6.53
N ILE A 121 -6.14 -12.64 -6.20
CA ILE A 121 -6.07 -11.36 -5.46
C ILE A 121 -6.67 -10.21 -6.26
N LYS A 122 -6.49 -10.20 -7.58
CA LYS A 122 -6.91 -9.11 -8.49
C LYS A 122 -6.44 -7.73 -8.03
N PRO A 123 -5.13 -7.51 -7.83
CA PRO A 123 -4.62 -6.20 -7.43
C PRO A 123 -4.93 -5.16 -8.51
N ILE A 124 -5.23 -3.93 -8.08
CA ILE A 124 -5.46 -2.80 -8.98
C ILE A 124 -4.22 -1.92 -9.06
N ALA A 125 -4.00 -1.31 -10.23
CA ALA A 125 -2.94 -0.34 -10.43
C ALA A 125 -3.49 0.92 -11.11
N ARG A 126 -2.95 2.08 -10.74
CA ARG A 126 -3.29 3.38 -11.38
C ARG A 126 -2.46 3.51 -12.65
N MET A 127 -3.12 3.75 -13.78
CA MET A 127 -2.49 3.86 -15.11
C MET A 127 -2.17 5.32 -15.50
N GLY A 128 -2.57 6.28 -14.67
CA GLY A 128 -2.54 7.71 -14.98
C GLY A 128 -3.95 8.28 -14.99
N TYR A 129 -4.08 9.62 -14.95
CA TYR A 129 -5.37 10.32 -14.88
C TYR A 129 -6.29 9.66 -13.86
N TYR A 130 -7.52 9.26 -14.23
CA TYR A 130 -8.45 8.50 -13.39
C TYR A 130 -8.53 7.02 -13.78
N ASP A 131 -7.64 6.55 -14.66
CA ASP A 131 -7.69 5.21 -15.21
C ASP A 131 -7.01 4.21 -14.28
N TYR A 132 -7.66 3.06 -14.12
CA TYR A 132 -7.17 1.93 -13.35
C TYR A 132 -7.16 0.67 -14.21
N THR A 133 -6.23 -0.21 -13.92
CA THR A 133 -6.22 -1.59 -14.41
C THR A 133 -6.37 -2.55 -13.24
N VAL A 134 -6.82 -3.77 -13.55
CA VAL A 134 -6.87 -4.91 -12.64
C VAL A 134 -6.01 -6.02 -13.22
N VAL A 135 -5.15 -6.62 -12.39
CA VAL A 135 -4.32 -7.75 -12.80
C VAL A 135 -5.15 -9.02 -12.68
N THR A 136 -5.57 -9.58 -13.81
CA THR A 136 -6.38 -10.82 -13.86
C THR A 136 -5.59 -12.03 -14.37
N ASP A 137 -4.35 -11.82 -14.81
CA ASP A 137 -3.49 -12.86 -15.37
C ASP A 137 -2.02 -12.53 -15.11
N THR A 138 -1.19 -13.57 -15.13
CA THR A 138 0.26 -13.49 -14.96
C THR A 138 0.96 -14.45 -15.88
N PHE A 139 2.15 -14.09 -16.35
CA PHE A 139 3.02 -14.96 -17.11
C PHE A 139 4.42 -14.96 -16.51
N GLU A 140 5.11 -16.10 -16.60
CA GLU A 140 6.46 -16.22 -16.05
C GLU A 140 7.49 -15.77 -17.09
N MET A 141 8.41 -14.91 -16.67
CA MET A 141 9.61 -14.55 -17.44
C MET A 141 10.84 -14.83 -16.59
N ARG A 142 11.63 -15.83 -16.99
CA ARG A 142 12.94 -16.09 -16.40
C ARG A 142 14.01 -15.35 -17.17
N VAL A 143 14.95 -14.75 -16.46
CA VAL A 143 16.12 -14.11 -17.05
C VAL A 143 16.95 -15.18 -17.77
N PRO A 144 17.13 -15.10 -19.11
CA PRO A 144 17.91 -16.09 -19.83
C PRO A 144 19.36 -16.14 -19.35
N GLY A 145 19.86 -17.33 -19.03
CA GLY A 145 21.25 -17.53 -18.62
C GLY A 145 21.59 -17.11 -17.19
N ALA A 146 20.60 -16.75 -16.36
CA ALA A 146 20.83 -16.45 -14.96
C ALA A 146 21.37 -17.67 -14.20
N THR A 147 22.40 -17.42 -13.39
CA THR A 147 22.92 -18.39 -12.42
C THR A 147 21.90 -18.65 -11.31
N LEU A 148 22.06 -19.74 -10.57
CA LEU A 148 21.20 -20.04 -9.42
C LEU A 148 21.24 -18.92 -8.37
N GLU A 149 22.42 -18.34 -8.12
CA GLU A 149 22.58 -17.19 -7.22
C GLU A 149 21.81 -15.95 -7.66
N GLU A 150 21.80 -15.65 -8.96
CA GLU A 150 21.04 -14.54 -9.53
C GLU A 150 19.52 -14.80 -9.52
N ALA A 151 19.11 -16.07 -9.56
CA ALA A 151 17.70 -16.47 -9.53
C ALA A 151 17.10 -16.41 -8.11
N TYR A 152 17.86 -16.74 -7.05
CA TYR A 152 17.36 -16.83 -5.68
C TYR A 152 16.73 -15.52 -5.15
N GLY A 153 17.18 -14.35 -5.63
CA GLY A 153 16.63 -13.06 -5.20
C GLY A 153 15.17 -12.82 -5.60
N LEU A 154 14.63 -13.60 -6.54
CA LEU A 154 13.29 -13.42 -7.12
C LEU A 154 12.29 -14.52 -6.72
N GLU A 155 12.72 -15.55 -5.99
CA GLU A 155 11.89 -16.72 -5.72
C GLU A 155 10.94 -16.53 -4.53
N GLY A 156 11.12 -15.46 -3.74
CA GLY A 156 10.26 -15.19 -2.59
C GLY A 156 10.36 -16.24 -1.48
N HIS A 157 11.47 -16.99 -1.43
CA HIS A 157 11.71 -17.96 -0.37
C HIS A 157 11.81 -17.24 0.99
N PRO A 158 11.01 -17.64 2.00
CA PRO A 158 11.27 -17.21 3.36
C PRO A 158 12.65 -17.75 3.77
N ALA A 159 13.54 -16.85 4.22
CA ALA A 159 14.85 -17.20 4.75
C ALA A 159 14.73 -18.09 6.00
#